data_AF-A0A1M4YHK8-F1
#
_entry.id   AF-A0A1M4YHK8-F1
#
_cell.length_a   1.000
_cell.length_b   1.000
_cell.length_c   1.000
_cell.angle_alpha   90.00
_cell.angle_beta   90.00
_cell.angle_gamma   90.00
#
_symmetry.space_group_name_H-M   'P 1'
#
loop_
_entity.id
_entity.type
_entity.pdbx_description
1 polymer ?
#
loop_
_entity_poly.entity_id
_entity_poly.type
_entity_poly.pdbx_seq_one_letter_code
_entity_poly.pdbx_strand_id
1 'polypeptide(L)'
;MKTIFIKLGILLVGFVYAGVLPYAVKKSIQHINFDLKKYTLSFLSNKKLYGKMYVRGYKHLLFAIAVLNYLFFWLLTQFYDLGENERLMRQIDYSFAFLTLLAFVPHNIYPYSRKHLKTSIQRLTHNLLAGVVFLTLPALVIMFQTALLPDMHFLGVSGLIIIGGTVLVTLASVLRNGVTGVTEMLFINGISIWSIFITILTFVR
;
A
#
# COMPACT_ATOMS: atom_id res chain seq x y z
N MET A 1 -17.47 14.82 20.94
CA MET A 1 -16.10 15.35 20.82
C MET A 1 -15.09 14.30 20.32
N LYS A 2 -14.97 13.12 20.94
CA LYS A 2 -14.05 12.03 20.48
C LYS A 2 -14.23 11.65 19.00
N THR A 3 -15.46 11.51 18.53
CA THR A 3 -15.77 11.11 17.14
C THR A 3 -15.29 12.12 16.09
N ILE A 4 -15.30 13.42 16.40
CA ILE A 4 -14.84 14.48 15.48
C ILE A 4 -13.32 14.37 15.28
N PHE A 5 -12.56 14.14 16.36
CA PHE A 5 -11.11 13.94 16.26
C PHE A 5 -10.75 12.68 15.47
N ILE A 6 -11.54 11.60 15.59
CA ILE A 6 -11.35 10.39 14.79
C ILE A 6 -11.60 10.67 13.30
N LYS A 7 -12.71 11.34 12.95
CA LYS A 7 -13.00 11.74 11.56
C LYS A 7 -11.90 12.62 10.98
N LEU A 8 -11.41 13.60 11.74
CA LEU A 8 -10.29 14.47 11.31
C LEU A 8 -9.00 13.68 11.13
N GLY A 9 -8.73 12.71 12.01
CA GLY A 9 -7.59 11.80 11.87
C GLY A 9 -7.68 10.96 10.59
N ILE A 10 -8.85 10.37 10.30
CA ILE A 10 -9.10 9.60 9.07
C ILE A 10 -8.95 10.48 7.84
N LEU A 11 -9.49 11.71 7.87
CA LEU A 11 -9.36 12.68 6.78
C LEU A 11 -7.90 13.05 6.53
N LEU A 12 -7.14 13.38 7.59
CA LEU A 12 -5.74 13.78 7.48
C LEU A 12 -4.90 12.63 6.95
N VAL A 13 -5.04 11.44 7.53
CA VAL A 13 -4.30 10.24 7.10
C VAL A 13 -4.69 9.86 5.66
N GLY A 14 -5.98 9.85 5.33
CA GLY A 14 -6.48 9.57 3.98
C GLY A 14 -5.97 10.56 2.94
N PHE A 15 -5.93 11.85 3.26
CA PHE A 15 -5.40 12.89 2.38
C PHE A 15 -3.89 12.76 2.15
N VAL A 16 -3.13 12.48 3.22
CA VAL A 16 -1.68 12.27 3.10
C VAL A 16 -1.39 11.01 2.27
N TYR A 17 -2.12 9.92 2.54
CA TYR A 17 -1.95 8.62 1.90
C TYR A 17 -2.33 8.64 0.41
N ALA A 18 -3.48 9.22 0.06
CA ALA A 18 -4.01 9.21 -1.31
C ALA A 18 -3.51 10.39 -2.17
N GLY A 19 -3.09 11.49 -1.56
CA GLY A 19 -2.74 12.74 -2.27
C GLY A 19 -1.27 13.10 -2.17
N VAL A 20 -0.86 13.53 -0.96
CA VAL A 20 0.47 14.13 -0.73
C VAL A 20 1.60 13.17 -1.10
N LEU A 21 1.45 11.90 -0.72
CA LEU A 21 2.51 10.92 -0.84
C LEU A 21 2.76 10.49 -2.30
N PRO A 22 1.75 10.11 -3.11
CA PRO A 22 1.93 9.85 -4.53
C PRO A 22 2.48 11.06 -5.31
N TYR A 23 2.00 12.27 -4.98
CA TYR A 23 2.47 13.49 -5.62
C TYR A 23 3.95 13.77 -5.31
N ALA A 24 4.35 13.64 -4.04
CA ALA A 24 5.74 13.82 -3.62
C ALA A 24 6.67 12.82 -4.32
N VAL A 25 6.27 11.55 -4.41
CA VAL A 25 7.01 10.52 -5.16
C VAL A 25 7.16 10.91 -6.62
N LYS A 26 6.06 11.26 -7.29
CA LYS A 26 6.07 11.69 -8.71
C LYS A 26 7.02 12.88 -8.92
N LYS A 27 6.97 13.87 -8.02
CA LYS A 27 7.81 15.06 -8.05
C LYS A 27 9.29 14.77 -7.74
N SER A 28 9.61 13.73 -6.99
CA SER A 28 11.00 13.33 -6.74
C SER A 28 11.60 12.53 -7.89
N ILE A 29 10.77 11.75 -8.63
CA ILE A 29 11.26 10.89 -9.72
C ILE A 29 11.26 11.55 -11.10
N GLN A 30 10.58 12.68 -11.29
CA GLN A 30 10.55 13.43 -12.56
C GLN A 30 11.93 13.90 -13.05
N HIS A 31 12.93 14.00 -12.16
CA HIS A 31 14.32 14.32 -12.53
C HIS A 31 15.13 13.08 -12.96
N ILE A 32 14.50 11.91 -12.96
CA ILE A 32 15.10 10.62 -13.30
C ILE A 32 14.38 10.07 -14.53
N ASN A 33 15.13 9.65 -15.55
CA ASN A 33 14.57 8.98 -16.73
C ASN A 33 14.14 7.54 -16.35
N PHE A 34 12.96 7.40 -15.74
CA PHE A 34 12.44 6.14 -15.19
C PHE A 34 11.34 5.56 -16.06
N ASP A 35 11.64 4.46 -16.76
CA ASP A 35 10.65 3.75 -17.57
C ASP A 35 9.80 2.80 -16.71
N LEU A 36 8.61 3.27 -16.32
CA LEU A 36 7.62 2.53 -15.54
C LEU A 36 7.10 1.28 -16.27
N LYS A 37 7.21 1.20 -17.61
CA LYS A 37 6.83 0.01 -18.36
C LYS A 37 7.84 -1.11 -18.17
N LYS A 38 9.08 -0.78 -17.82
CA LYS A 38 10.19 -1.73 -17.69
C LYS A 38 10.57 -2.01 -16.24
N TYR A 39 10.44 -1.02 -15.35
CA TYR A 39 10.92 -1.09 -13.97
C TYR A 39 9.81 -0.84 -12.95
N THR A 40 9.84 -1.60 -11.85
CA THR A 40 8.98 -1.43 -10.67
C THR A 40 9.44 -0.25 -9.81
N LEU A 41 8.54 0.42 -9.10
CA LEU A 41 8.86 1.50 -8.15
C LEU A 41 9.87 1.08 -7.08
N SER A 42 9.93 -0.22 -6.76
CA SER A 42 10.98 -0.80 -5.91
C SER A 42 12.42 -0.55 -6.41
N PHE A 43 12.62 -0.25 -7.71
CA PHE A 43 13.92 0.16 -8.25
C PHE A 43 14.44 1.47 -7.65
N LEU A 44 13.57 2.34 -7.14
CA LEU A 44 13.98 3.58 -6.46
C LEU A 44 14.81 3.30 -5.19
N SER A 45 14.71 2.10 -4.63
CA SER A 45 15.55 1.66 -3.50
C SER A 45 16.93 1.14 -3.94
N ASN A 46 17.28 1.21 -5.23
CA ASN A 46 18.58 0.78 -5.70
C ASN A 46 19.69 1.82 -5.47
N LYS A 47 20.61 1.48 -4.56
CA LYS A 47 21.74 2.34 -4.20
C LYS A 47 22.74 2.60 -5.33
N LYS A 48 22.90 1.67 -6.27
CA LYS A 48 23.86 1.81 -7.38
C LYS A 48 23.34 2.75 -8.47
N LEU A 49 22.02 2.78 -8.69
CA LEU A 49 21.40 3.65 -9.68
C LEU A 49 21.14 5.07 -9.14
N TYR A 50 20.66 5.19 -7.91
CA TYR A 50 20.14 6.46 -7.37
C TYR A 50 20.93 7.02 -6.19
N GLY A 51 21.94 6.30 -5.70
CA GLY A 51 22.77 6.75 -4.59
C GLY A 51 22.09 6.62 -3.21
N LYS A 52 22.87 6.86 -2.15
CA LYS A 52 22.44 6.60 -0.75
C LYS A 52 21.27 7.49 -0.29
N MET A 53 21.19 8.72 -0.77
CA MET A 53 20.18 9.69 -0.35
C MET A 53 18.77 9.24 -0.77
N TYR A 54 18.61 8.83 -2.04
CA TYR A 54 17.32 8.35 -2.56
C TYR A 54 16.86 7.06 -1.89
N VAL A 55 17.78 6.10 -1.67
CA VAL A 55 17.45 4.87 -0.93
C VAL A 55 16.98 5.17 0.48
N ARG A 56 17.64 6.11 1.16
CA ARG A 56 17.24 6.55 2.49
C ARG A 56 15.85 7.19 2.43
N GLY A 57 15.59 8.08 1.48
CA GLY A 57 14.28 8.72 1.29
C GLY A 57 13.17 7.70 1.05
N TYR A 58 13.37 6.75 0.13
CA TYR A 58 12.40 5.69 -0.18
C TYR A 58 12.11 4.79 1.03
N LYS A 59 13.13 4.46 1.82
CA LYS A 59 12.94 3.71 3.08
C LYS A 59 12.05 4.47 4.07
N HIS A 60 12.32 5.76 4.29
CA HIS A 60 11.50 6.58 5.20
C HIS A 60 10.07 6.71 4.68
N LEU A 61 9.91 6.85 3.36
CA LEU A 61 8.61 6.90 2.71
C LEU A 61 7.81 5.61 2.93
N LEU A 62 8.37 4.44 2.63
CA LEU A 62 7.69 3.16 2.85
C LEU A 62 7.35 2.93 4.33
N PHE A 63 8.24 3.33 5.24
CA PHE A 63 7.96 3.26 6.67
C PHE A 63 6.82 4.21 7.09
N ALA A 64 6.79 5.44 6.57
CA ALA A 64 5.70 6.36 6.80
C ALA A 64 4.37 5.83 6.24
N ILE A 65 4.38 5.21 5.05
CA ILE A 65 3.20 4.52 4.48
C ILE A 65 2.72 3.42 5.43
N ALA A 66 3.62 2.61 6.00
CA ALA A 66 3.25 1.55 6.92
C ALA A 66 2.52 2.11 8.15
N VAL A 67 3.09 3.15 8.78
CA VAL A 67 2.49 3.81 9.96
C VAL A 67 1.14 4.44 9.61
N LEU A 68 1.07 5.16 8.49
CA LEU A 68 -0.19 5.77 8.04
C LEU A 68 -1.26 4.72 7.75
N ASN A 69 -0.89 3.60 7.12
CA ASN A 69 -1.81 2.50 6.85
C ASN A 69 -2.36 1.89 8.14
N TYR A 70 -1.49 1.64 9.13
CA TYR A 70 -1.90 1.15 10.45
C TYR A 70 -2.88 2.12 11.11
N LEU A 71 -2.50 3.41 11.20
CA LEU A 71 -3.33 4.44 11.81
C LEU A 71 -4.67 4.61 11.10
N PHE A 72 -4.68 4.55 9.77
CA PHE A 72 -5.89 4.68 8.97
C PHE A 72 -6.91 3.60 9.33
N PHE A 73 -6.50 2.33 9.27
CA PHE A 73 -7.39 1.21 9.57
C PHE A 73 -7.75 1.15 11.05
N TRP A 74 -6.83 1.47 11.95
CA TRP A 74 -7.13 1.54 13.38
C TRP A 74 -8.19 2.62 13.68
N LEU A 75 -8.08 3.81 13.09
CA LEU A 75 -9.09 4.85 13.27
C LEU A 75 -10.43 4.45 12.64
N LEU A 76 -10.42 3.77 11.49
CA LEU A 76 -11.64 3.24 10.88
C LEU A 76 -12.31 2.18 11.77
N THR A 77 -11.55 1.25 12.36
CA THR A 77 -12.15 0.25 13.27
C THR A 77 -12.69 0.89 14.54
N GLN A 78 -12.05 1.95 15.06
CA GLN A 78 -12.58 2.73 16.17
C GLN A 78 -13.86 3.51 15.78
N PHE A 79 -13.92 4.07 14.58
CA PHE A 79 -15.08 4.84 14.11
C PHE A 79 -16.31 3.96 13.86
N TYR A 80 -16.09 2.79 13.27
CA TYR A 80 -17.14 1.84 12.89
C TYR A 80 -17.43 0.77 13.94
N ASP A 81 -16.83 0.87 15.12
CA ASP A 81 -16.99 -0.07 16.24
C ASP A 81 -16.63 -1.53 15.86
N LEU A 82 -15.57 -1.70 15.08
CA LEU A 82 -15.08 -3.00 14.60
C LEU A 82 -13.87 -3.52 15.40
N GLY A 83 -13.57 -2.90 16.55
CA GLY A 83 -12.40 -3.20 17.37
C GLY A 83 -12.38 -4.63 17.93
N GLU A 84 -13.55 -5.24 18.13
CA GLU A 84 -13.68 -6.62 18.63
C GLU A 84 -13.47 -7.69 17.55
N ASN A 85 -13.36 -7.29 16.27
CA ASN A 85 -13.09 -8.22 15.19
C ASN A 85 -11.60 -8.62 15.19
N GLU A 86 -11.25 -9.64 15.98
CA GLU A 86 -9.87 -10.12 16.15
C GLU A 86 -9.17 -10.49 14.83
N ARG A 87 -9.93 -10.95 13.83
CA ARG A 87 -9.37 -11.31 12.51
C ARG A 87 -8.94 -10.05 11.76
N LEU A 88 -9.80 -9.03 11.76
CA LEU A 88 -9.49 -7.73 11.17
C LEU A 88 -8.31 -7.06 11.88
N MET A 89 -8.31 -7.05 13.22
CA MET A 89 -7.23 -6.46 14.01
C MET A 89 -5.87 -7.14 13.73
N ARG A 90 -5.82 -8.47 13.72
CA ARG A 90 -4.61 -9.21 13.32
C ARG A 90 -4.15 -8.90 11.90
N GLN A 91 -5.09 -8.72 10.96
CA GLN A 91 -4.72 -8.36 9.60
C GLN A 91 -4.13 -6.96 9.51
N ILE A 92 -4.59 -6.01 10.32
CA ILE A 92 -4.00 -4.66 10.42
C ILE A 92 -2.54 -4.79 10.89
N ASP A 93 -2.29 -5.58 11.93
CA ASP A 93 -0.94 -5.83 12.45
C ASP A 93 -0.04 -6.50 11.41
N TYR A 94 -0.53 -7.53 10.72
CA TYR A 94 0.21 -8.20 9.66
C TYR A 94 0.54 -7.26 8.50
N SER A 95 -0.43 -6.46 8.06
CA SER A 95 -0.22 -5.50 6.98
C SER A 95 0.83 -4.46 7.36
N PHE A 96 0.80 -3.96 8.61
CA PHE A 96 1.82 -3.07 9.14
C PHE A 96 3.20 -3.74 9.20
N ALA A 97 3.29 -4.98 9.71
CA ALA A 97 4.53 -5.72 9.81
C ALA A 97 5.16 -5.96 8.43
N PHE A 98 4.38 -6.43 7.45
CA PHE A 98 4.90 -6.70 6.11
C PHE A 98 5.32 -5.44 5.36
N LEU A 99 4.54 -4.36 5.44
CA LEU A 99 4.91 -3.05 4.87
C LEU A 99 6.19 -2.51 5.51
N THR A 100 6.28 -2.60 6.84
CA THR A 100 7.46 -2.19 7.59
C THR A 100 8.67 -2.99 7.13
N LEU A 101 8.60 -4.33 7.16
CA LEU A 101 9.69 -5.19 6.71
C LEU A 101 10.13 -4.84 5.28
N LEU A 102 9.18 -4.55 4.38
CA LEU A 102 9.49 -4.21 2.99
C LEU A 102 10.32 -2.93 2.89
N ALA A 103 10.06 -1.94 3.75
CA ALA A 103 10.84 -0.72 3.85
C ALA A 103 12.32 -0.96 4.20
N PHE A 104 12.62 -2.02 4.96
CA PHE A 104 13.98 -2.32 5.44
C PHE A 104 14.73 -3.32 4.55
N VAL A 105 14.07 -3.99 3.60
CA VAL A 105 14.73 -4.92 2.66
C VAL A 105 15.08 -4.18 1.36
N PRO A 106 16.37 -3.86 1.10
CA PRO A 106 16.75 -3.08 -0.08
C PRO A 106 16.56 -3.89 -1.37
N HIS A 107 16.12 -3.24 -2.45
CA HIS A 107 16.00 -3.92 -3.75
C HIS A 107 17.37 -4.11 -4.41
N ASN A 108 17.57 -5.28 -5.04
CA ASN A 108 18.78 -5.62 -5.76
C ASN A 108 18.49 -5.98 -7.22
N ILE A 109 19.25 -5.39 -8.16
CA ILE A 109 19.03 -5.52 -9.61
C ILE A 109 19.82 -6.68 -10.23
N TYR A 110 20.88 -7.16 -9.56
CA TYR A 110 21.70 -8.24 -10.12
C TYR A 110 20.87 -9.51 -10.38
N PRO A 111 21.07 -10.16 -11.54
CA PRO A 111 20.39 -11.41 -11.84
C PRO A 111 20.73 -12.47 -10.79
N TYR A 112 19.81 -13.43 -10.60
CA TYR A 112 20.04 -14.56 -9.71
C TYR A 112 21.33 -15.25 -10.11
N SER A 113 22.26 -15.37 -9.16
CA SER A 113 23.59 -15.92 -9.41
C SER A 113 24.06 -16.69 -8.18
N ARG A 114 24.47 -17.95 -8.38
CA ARG A 114 25.09 -18.77 -7.33
C ARG A 114 26.39 -18.16 -6.81
N LYS A 115 27.11 -17.39 -7.64
CA LYS A 115 28.35 -16.69 -7.25
C LYS A 115 28.09 -15.51 -6.30
N HIS A 116 26.87 -14.97 -6.27
CA HIS A 116 26.47 -13.86 -5.41
C HIS A 116 25.22 -14.24 -4.60
N LEU A 117 25.36 -15.28 -3.77
CA LEU A 117 24.26 -15.87 -3.01
C LEU A 117 23.54 -14.83 -2.14
N LYS A 118 24.29 -13.98 -1.42
CA LYS A 118 23.74 -12.92 -0.54
C LYS A 118 22.81 -11.97 -1.29
N THR A 119 23.22 -11.50 -2.47
CA THR A 119 22.46 -10.53 -3.25
C THR A 119 21.26 -11.18 -3.96
N SER A 120 21.37 -12.46 -4.29
CA SER A 120 20.28 -13.28 -4.82
C SER A 120 19.20 -13.57 -3.76
N ILE A 121 19.61 -13.93 -2.54
CA ILE A 121 18.71 -14.12 -1.38
C ILE A 121 18.00 -12.81 -1.08
N GLN A 122 18.73 -11.69 -1.00
CA GLN A 122 18.14 -10.37 -0.76
C GLN A 122 17.06 -10.01 -1.81
N ARG A 123 17.33 -10.27 -3.10
CA ARG A 123 16.36 -10.05 -4.18
C ARG A 123 15.13 -10.95 -4.03
N LEU A 124 15.33 -12.23 -3.70
CA LEU A 124 14.24 -13.18 -3.45
C LEU A 124 13.37 -12.71 -2.29
N THR A 125 13.98 -12.37 -1.15
CA THR A 125 13.26 -11.88 0.04
C THR A 125 12.46 -10.63 -0.27
N HIS A 126 13.04 -9.65 -0.96
CA HIS A 126 12.31 -8.44 -1.35
C HIS A 126 11.11 -8.75 -2.23
N ASN A 127 11.29 -9.58 -3.27
CA ASN A 127 10.21 -9.91 -4.20
C ASN A 127 9.08 -10.70 -3.54
N LEU A 128 9.42 -11.67 -2.70
CA LEU A 128 8.44 -12.43 -1.92
C LEU A 128 7.66 -11.50 -0.99
N LEU A 129 8.36 -10.62 -0.28
CA LEU A 129 7.74 -9.69 0.65
C LEU A 129 6.86 -8.66 -0.05
N ALA A 130 7.29 -8.15 -1.21
CA ALA A 130 6.47 -7.31 -2.06
C ALA A 130 5.20 -8.05 -2.47
N GLY A 131 5.32 -9.29 -2.96
CA GLY A 131 4.17 -10.14 -3.29
C GLY A 131 3.20 -10.33 -2.11
N VAL A 132 3.72 -10.57 -0.91
CA VAL A 132 2.91 -10.64 0.31
C VAL A 132 2.18 -9.32 0.56
N VAL A 133 2.86 -8.17 0.47
CA VAL A 133 2.22 -6.84 0.62
C VAL A 133 1.12 -6.61 -0.42
N PHE A 134 1.34 -7.01 -1.67
CA PHE A 134 0.33 -6.92 -2.74
C PHE A 134 -0.92 -7.75 -2.46
N LEU A 135 -0.82 -8.80 -1.64
CA LEU A 135 -1.94 -9.65 -1.24
C LEU A 135 -2.58 -9.20 0.09
N THR A 136 -1.78 -8.74 1.05
CA THR A 136 -2.26 -8.41 2.39
C THR A 136 -3.06 -7.12 2.42
N LEU A 137 -2.70 -6.11 1.63
CA LEU A 137 -3.42 -4.85 1.57
C LEU A 137 -4.85 -4.99 1.01
N PRO A 138 -5.10 -5.67 -0.13
CA PRO A 138 -6.46 -5.88 -0.62
C PRO A 138 -7.24 -6.80 0.30
N ALA A 139 -6.61 -7.82 0.88
CA ALA A 139 -7.25 -8.69 1.86
C ALA A 139 -7.70 -7.89 3.09
N LEU A 140 -6.90 -6.93 3.56
CA LEU A 140 -7.27 -6.03 4.66
C LEU A 140 -8.46 -5.16 4.28
N VAL A 141 -8.45 -4.55 3.09
CA VAL A 141 -9.59 -3.76 2.59
C VAL A 141 -10.85 -4.62 2.49
N ILE A 142 -10.75 -5.81 1.91
CA ILE A 142 -11.88 -6.74 1.77
C ILE A 142 -12.42 -7.13 3.14
N MET A 143 -11.56 -7.53 4.08
CA MET A 143 -11.99 -7.90 5.44
C MET A 143 -12.71 -6.75 6.13
N PHE A 144 -12.18 -5.54 6.04
CA PHE A 144 -12.82 -4.35 6.58
C PHE A 144 -14.20 -4.12 5.95
N GLN A 145 -14.32 -4.17 4.62
CA GLN A 145 -15.59 -3.97 3.93
C GLN A 145 -16.61 -5.07 4.24
N THR A 146 -16.17 -6.33 4.36
CA THR A 146 -17.05 -7.43 4.77
C THR A 146 -17.52 -7.28 6.22
N ALA A 147 -16.69 -6.74 7.11
CA ALA A 147 -17.08 -6.48 8.49
C ALA A 147 -18.14 -5.36 8.59
N LEU A 148 -18.17 -4.44 7.63
CA LEU A 148 -19.18 -3.38 7.55
C LEU A 148 -20.50 -3.82 6.93
N LEU A 149 -20.53 -4.91 6.16
CA LEU A 149 -21.74 -5.33 5.44
C LEU A 149 -23.00 -5.48 6.32
N PRO A 150 -22.94 -6.10 7.51
CA PRO A 150 -24.14 -6.31 8.34
C PRO A 150 -24.86 -5.00 8.67
N ASP A 151 -24.11 -3.98 9.04
CA ASP A 151 -24.66 -2.70 9.51
C ASP A 151 -24.78 -1.66 8.38
N MET A 152 -23.99 -1.79 7.32
CA MET A 152 -23.79 -0.75 6.30
C MET A 152 -23.65 -1.32 4.90
N HIS A 153 -24.71 -1.99 4.44
CA HIS A 153 -24.78 -2.66 3.14
C HIS A 153 -24.27 -1.80 1.97
N PHE A 154 -24.75 -0.56 1.83
CA PHE A 154 -24.33 0.31 0.73
C PHE A 154 -22.82 0.55 0.74
N LEU A 155 -22.28 0.92 1.90
CA LEU A 155 -20.86 1.21 2.07
C LEU A 155 -20.02 -0.05 1.83
N GLY A 156 -20.40 -1.17 2.44
CA GLY A 156 -19.70 -2.46 2.28
C GLY A 156 -19.66 -2.93 0.83
N VAL A 157 -20.81 -2.93 0.13
CA VAL A 157 -20.91 -3.41 -1.26
C VAL A 157 -20.13 -2.49 -2.21
N SER A 158 -20.32 -1.18 -2.12
CA SER A 158 -19.61 -0.23 -2.99
C SER A 158 -18.10 -0.26 -2.75
N GLY A 159 -17.65 -0.37 -1.50
CA GLY A 159 -16.25 -0.58 -1.16
C GLY A 159 -15.68 -1.88 -1.73
N LEU A 160 -16.43 -2.98 -1.67
CA LEU A 160 -16.05 -4.27 -2.27
C LEU A 160 -15.96 -4.20 -3.80
N ILE A 161 -16.85 -3.45 -4.46
CA ILE A 161 -16.80 -3.24 -5.92
C ILE A 161 -15.52 -2.48 -6.30
N ILE A 162 -15.17 -1.42 -5.56
CA ILE A 162 -13.97 -0.62 -5.83
C ILE A 162 -12.69 -1.46 -5.69
N ILE A 163 -12.55 -2.20 -4.58
CA ILE A 163 -11.36 -3.04 -4.35
C ILE A 163 -11.33 -4.24 -5.30
N GLY A 164 -12.48 -4.85 -5.60
CA GLY A 164 -12.60 -5.95 -6.55
C GLY A 164 -12.16 -5.52 -7.95
N GLY A 165 -12.65 -4.37 -8.42
CA GLY A 165 -12.21 -3.77 -9.68
C GLY A 165 -10.71 -3.49 -9.70
N THR A 166 -10.17 -2.95 -8.61
CA THR A 166 -8.73 -2.72 -8.44
C THR A 166 -7.93 -4.01 -8.60
N VAL A 167 -8.29 -5.06 -7.86
CA VAL A 167 -7.60 -6.35 -7.90
C VAL A 167 -7.66 -6.96 -9.30
N LEU A 168 -8.82 -6.93 -9.96
CA LEU A 168 -8.99 -7.47 -11.31
C LEU A 168 -8.14 -6.71 -12.35
N VAL A 169 -8.14 -5.38 -12.30
CA VAL A 169 -7.34 -4.54 -13.22
C VAL A 169 -5.84 -4.75 -12.98
N THR A 170 -5.41 -4.77 -11.71
CA THR A 170 -4.01 -5.05 -11.37
C THR A 170 -3.61 -6.44 -11.85
N LEU A 171 -4.42 -7.47 -11.60
CA LEU A 171 -4.15 -8.85 -12.02
C LEU A 171 -4.07 -8.96 -13.54
N ALA A 172 -4.99 -8.33 -14.27
CA ALA A 172 -4.94 -8.28 -15.73
C ALA A 172 -3.64 -7.62 -16.25
N SER A 173 -3.17 -6.56 -15.58
CA SER A 173 -1.88 -5.93 -15.89
C SER A 173 -0.69 -6.85 -15.59
N VAL A 174 -0.71 -7.56 -14.45
CA VAL A 174 0.31 -8.57 -14.11
C VAL A 174 0.37 -9.64 -15.19
N LEU A 175 -0.77 -10.16 -15.63
CA LEU A 175 -0.84 -11.24 -16.62
C LEU A 175 -0.34 -10.81 -18.01
N ARG A 176 -0.60 -9.56 -18.41
CA ARG A 176 -0.20 -9.03 -19.73
C ARG A 176 1.23 -8.53 -19.78
N ASN A 177 1.65 -7.81 -18.74
CA ASN A 177 2.90 -7.02 -18.76
C ASN A 177 3.91 -7.49 -17.70
N GLY A 178 3.53 -8.43 -16.83
CA GLY A 178 4.30 -8.77 -15.64
C GLY A 178 4.15 -7.73 -14.51
N VAL A 179 4.92 -7.93 -13.44
CA VAL A 179 5.02 -6.96 -12.34
C VAL A 179 5.94 -5.82 -12.78
N THR A 180 5.34 -4.71 -13.21
CA THR A 180 6.01 -3.48 -13.69
C THR A 180 5.58 -2.29 -12.85
N GLY A 181 6.26 -1.16 -12.95
CA GLY A 181 5.87 0.06 -12.24
C GLY A 181 4.48 0.56 -12.62
N VAL A 182 4.00 0.29 -13.84
CA VAL A 182 2.61 0.54 -14.25
C VAL A 182 1.64 -0.29 -13.41
N THR A 183 1.91 -1.59 -13.25
CA THR A 183 1.09 -2.49 -12.46
C THR A 183 1.04 -2.07 -10.98
N GLU A 184 2.19 -1.67 -10.41
CA GLU A 184 2.25 -1.15 -9.03
C GLU A 184 1.49 0.17 -8.89
N MET A 185 1.58 1.08 -9.86
CA MET A 185 0.82 2.33 -9.86
C MET A 185 -0.69 2.11 -9.96
N LEU A 186 -1.15 1.17 -10.81
CA LEU A 186 -2.57 0.83 -10.90
C LEU A 186 -3.10 0.34 -9.55
N PHE A 187 -2.33 -0.51 -8.88
CA PHE A 187 -2.67 -1.01 -7.55
C PHE A 187 -2.76 0.12 -6.51
N ILE A 188 -1.72 0.96 -6.41
CA ILE A 188 -1.66 2.09 -5.46
C ILE A 188 -2.82 3.05 -5.72
N ASN A 189 -3.11 3.37 -6.98
CA ASN A 189 -4.20 4.25 -7.36
C ASN A 189 -5.57 3.66 -6.98
N GLY A 190 -5.77 2.36 -7.20
CA GLY A 190 -7.01 1.70 -6.82
C GLY A 190 -7.25 1.68 -5.30
N ILE A 191 -6.21 1.41 -4.50
CA ILE A 191 -6.27 1.56 -3.03
C ILE A 191 -6.54 3.02 -2.66
N SER A 192 -5.92 3.98 -3.34
CA SER A 192 -6.14 5.42 -3.09
C SER A 192 -7.58 5.86 -3.36
N ILE A 193 -8.19 5.38 -4.46
CA ILE A 193 -9.61 5.63 -4.78
C ILE A 193 -10.49 5.08 -3.66
N TRP A 194 -10.23 3.85 -3.22
CA TRP A 194 -10.93 3.24 -2.10
C TRP A 194 -10.76 4.05 -0.79
N SER A 195 -9.55 4.49 -0.47
CA SER A 195 -9.25 5.30 0.71
C SER A 195 -9.97 6.65 0.68
N ILE A 196 -10.02 7.32 -0.48
CA ILE A 196 -10.78 8.58 -0.65
C ILE A 196 -12.27 8.31 -0.44
N PHE A 197 -12.81 7.26 -1.07
CA PHE A 197 -14.20 6.87 -0.96
C PHE A 197 -14.62 6.64 0.50
N ILE A 198 -13.90 5.80 1.25
CA ILE A 198 -14.24 5.51 2.64
C ILE A 198 -14.08 6.74 3.54
N THR A 199 -13.09 7.59 3.27
CA THR A 199 -12.87 8.83 4.01
C THR A 199 -14.04 9.81 3.84
N ILE A 200 -14.52 10.00 2.61
CA ILE A 200 -15.67 10.87 2.32
C ILE A 200 -16.91 10.36 3.06
N LEU A 201 -17.22 9.06 2.94
CA LEU A 201 -18.40 8.49 3.60
C LEU A 201 -18.31 8.54 5.13
N THR A 202 -17.11 8.34 5.68
CA THR A 202 -16.85 8.49 7.13
C THR A 202 -17.12 9.91 7.63
N PHE A 203 -16.88 10.91 6.77
CA PHE A 203 -17.09 12.31 7.14
C PHE A 203 -18.55 12.75 7.01
N VAL A 204 -19.27 12.22 6.02
CA VAL A 204 -20.69 12.53 5.75
C VAL A 204 -21.62 11.90 6.78
N ARG A 205 -21.33 10.68 7.23
CA ARG A 205 -21.93 10.09 8.45
C ARG A 205 -21.39 10.81 9.67
#